data_AF-A0A959VRF7-F1
#
_entry.id   AF-A0A959VRF7-F1
#
_cell.length_a   1.000
_cell.length_b   1.000
_cell.length_c   1.000
_cell.angle_alpha   90.00
_cell.angle_beta   90.00
_cell.angle_gamma   90.00
#
_symmetry.space_group_name_H-M   'P 1'
#
loop_
_entity.id
_entity.type
_entity.pdbx_description
1 polymer ?
#
loop_
_entity_poly.entity_id
_entity_poly.type
_entity_poly.pdbx_seq_one_letter_code
_entity_poly.pdbx_strand_id
1 'polypeptide(L)'
;LGCLDTWYAYSAGSPFRGGCLMTSISTEFDGRPGPVRETIAETWGRWTIVLRNDLDIAIEADELSPPLSPADTITAIESLATGVNQQTQLFHEKSPEKTASAAARVLLGIL
;
A
#
# COMPACT_ATOMS: atom_id res chain seq x y z
N LEU A 1 5.98 -11.07 3.42
CA LEU A 1 4.93 -10.68 2.43
C LEU A 1 3.49 -10.79 2.92
N GLY A 2 3.14 -11.65 3.89
CA GLY A 2 1.73 -11.89 4.25
C GLY A 2 0.90 -10.63 4.56
N CYS A 3 1.50 -9.62 5.20
CA CYS A 3 0.89 -8.30 5.43
C CYS A 3 0.50 -7.61 4.11
N LEU A 4 1.43 -7.48 3.16
CA LEU A 4 1.19 -6.85 1.86
C LEU A 4 0.21 -7.64 1.00
N ASP A 5 0.34 -8.96 0.94
CA ASP A 5 -0.57 -9.82 0.17
C ASP A 5 -2.02 -9.68 0.68
N THR A 6 -2.21 -9.62 2.00
CA THR A 6 -3.52 -9.40 2.62
C THR A 6 -4.05 -8.00 2.31
N TRP A 7 -3.19 -6.98 2.37
CA TRP A 7 -3.59 -5.60 2.11
C TRP A 7 -3.97 -5.36 0.64
N TYR A 8 -3.22 -5.92 -0.31
CA TYR A 8 -3.56 -5.85 -1.74
C TYR A 8 -4.84 -6.63 -2.04
N ALA A 9 -5.02 -7.82 -1.46
CA ALA A 9 -6.26 -8.57 -1.60
C ALA A 9 -7.47 -7.80 -1.04
N TYR A 10 -7.33 -7.16 0.12
CA TYR A 10 -8.35 -6.26 0.66
C TYR A 10 -8.63 -5.08 -0.29
N SER A 11 -7.59 -4.49 -0.88
CA SER A 11 -7.74 -3.36 -1.80
C SER A 11 -8.49 -3.75 -3.08
N ALA A 12 -8.28 -4.97 -3.59
CA ALA A 12 -9.00 -5.51 -4.74
C ALA A 12 -10.42 -5.99 -4.41
N GLY A 13 -10.63 -6.53 -3.21
CA GLY A 13 -11.88 -7.16 -2.77
C GLY A 13 -12.70 -6.32 -1.77
N SER A 14 -12.39 -5.04 -1.61
CA SER A 14 -13.00 -4.21 -0.57
C SER A 14 -14.53 -4.18 -0.68
N PRO A 15 -15.27 -4.34 0.44
CA PRO A 15 -16.73 -4.36 0.44
C PRO A 15 -17.34 -2.97 0.27
N PHE A 16 -16.56 -1.89 0.35
CA PHE A 16 -17.06 -0.53 0.23
C PHE A 16 -17.22 -0.12 -1.23
N ARG A 17 -18.25 0.69 -1.50
CA ARG A 17 -18.44 1.32 -2.80
C ARG A 17 -17.24 2.22 -3.10
N GLY A 18 -16.51 1.96 -4.19
CA GLY A 18 -15.28 2.68 -4.55
C GLY A 18 -13.99 2.01 -4.06
N GLY A 19 -14.07 0.82 -3.46
CA GLY A 19 -12.90 0.03 -3.09
C GLY A 19 -12.38 0.35 -1.68
N CYS A 20 -11.06 0.33 -1.47
CA CYS A 20 -10.44 0.67 -0.21
C CYS A 20 -10.80 2.10 0.22
N LEU A 21 -11.57 2.24 1.31
CA LEU A 21 -12.03 3.54 1.81
C LEU A 21 -10.88 4.54 1.97
N MET A 22 -9.80 4.11 2.64
CA MET A 22 -8.66 4.97 2.93
C MET A 22 -7.98 5.47 1.65
N THR A 23 -7.86 4.63 0.62
CA THR A 23 -7.31 5.06 -0.67
C THR A 23 -8.21 6.12 -1.30
N SER A 24 -9.52 5.87 -1.39
CA SER A 24 -10.47 6.79 -2.02
C SER A 24 -10.52 8.16 -1.33
N ILE A 25 -10.64 8.18 0.00
CA ILE A 25 -10.73 9.46 0.74
C ILE A 25 -9.39 10.20 0.74
N SER A 26 -8.26 9.50 0.75
CA SER A 26 -6.95 10.14 0.66
C SER A 26 -6.81 10.87 -0.67
N THR A 27 -7.17 10.23 -1.79
CA THR A 27 -7.15 10.86 -3.12
C THR A 27 -8.12 12.04 -3.24
N GLU A 28 -9.27 12.00 -2.58
CA GLU A 28 -10.25 13.10 -2.64
C GLU A 28 -9.85 14.32 -1.78
N PHE A 29 -9.22 14.09 -0.62
CA PHE A 29 -9.02 15.11 0.41
C PHE A 29 -7.57 15.58 0.60
N ASP A 30 -6.57 14.99 -0.06
CA ASP A 30 -5.15 15.34 0.11
C ASP A 30 -4.83 16.84 -0.08
N GLY A 31 -5.47 17.48 -1.07
CA GLY A 31 -5.34 18.89 -1.42
C GLY A 31 -6.37 19.81 -0.76
N ARG A 32 -7.13 19.32 0.24
CA ARG A 32 -8.22 20.07 0.91
C ARG A 32 -7.88 20.28 2.39
N PRO A 33 -7.20 21.38 2.75
CA PRO A 33 -6.86 21.67 4.15
C PRO A 33 -8.10 21.66 5.06
N GLY A 34 -7.97 21.05 6.23
CA GLY A 34 -9.03 20.95 7.22
C GLY A 34 -9.00 19.65 8.04
N PRO A 35 -9.91 19.51 9.01
CA PRO A 35 -9.88 18.41 10.00
C PRO A 35 -10.01 17.02 9.38
N VAL A 36 -10.71 16.90 8.25
CA VAL A 36 -10.84 15.63 7.51
C VAL A 36 -9.48 15.18 6.95
N ARG A 37 -8.77 16.08 6.26
CA ARG A 37 -7.43 15.80 5.73
C ARG A 37 -6.46 15.45 6.84
N GLU A 38 -6.49 16.17 7.96
CA GLU A 38 -5.62 15.91 9.11
C GLU A 38 -5.87 14.51 9.69
N THR A 39 -7.14 14.13 9.88
CA THR A 39 -7.51 12.79 10.36
C THR A 39 -7.06 11.69 9.41
N ILE A 40 -7.19 11.92 8.09
CA ILE A 40 -6.73 10.98 7.06
C ILE A 40 -5.20 10.84 7.13
N ALA A 41 -4.47 11.96 7.19
CA ALA A 41 -3.00 11.97 7.26
C ALA A 41 -2.49 11.25 8.51
N GLU A 42 -3.12 11.46 9.66
CA GLU A 42 -2.78 10.73 10.90
C GLU A 42 -3.05 9.23 10.76
N THR A 43 -4.20 8.86 10.20
CA THR A 43 -4.59 7.45 10.05
C THR A 43 -3.68 6.72 9.06
N TRP A 44 -3.41 7.33 7.90
CA TRP A 44 -2.51 6.77 6.90
C TRP A 44 -1.07 6.73 7.42
N GLY A 45 -0.60 7.77 8.11
CA GLY A 45 0.73 7.79 8.72
C GLY A 45 0.95 6.67 9.74
N ARG A 46 -0.08 6.30 10.53
CA ARG A 46 -0.01 5.12 11.41
C ARG A 46 0.18 3.83 10.63
N TRP A 47 -0.48 3.69 9.48
CA TRP A 47 -0.31 2.53 8.62
C TRP A 47 1.11 2.48 8.01
N THR A 48 1.62 3.61 7.53
CA THR A 48 3.01 3.74 7.05
C THR A 48 4.03 3.34 8.12
N ILE A 49 3.80 3.71 9.39
CA ILE A 49 4.67 3.32 10.52
C ILE A 49 4.69 1.81 10.71
N VAL A 50 3.53 1.13 10.61
CA VAL A 50 3.48 -0.34 10.71
C VAL A 50 4.31 -0.98 9.62
N LEU A 51 4.14 -0.54 8.36
CA LEU A 51 4.90 -1.07 7.22
C LEU A 51 6.40 -0.82 7.36
N ARG A 52 6.79 0.37 7.83
CA ARG A 52 8.20 0.72 8.08
C ARG A 52 8.82 -0.17 9.15
N ASN A 53 8.14 -0.37 10.27
CA ASN A 53 8.67 -1.21 11.35
C ASN A 53 8.89 -2.66 10.87
N ASP A 54 7.93 -3.23 10.14
CA ASP A 54 8.07 -4.58 9.59
C ASP A 54 9.23 -4.68 8.58
N LEU A 55 9.38 -3.65 7.73
CA LEU A 55 10.48 -3.59 6.76
C LEU A 55 11.84 -3.51 7.45
N ASP A 56 11.98 -2.62 8.43
CA ASP A 56 13.24 -2.40 9.14
C ASP A 56 13.65 -3.68 9.91
N ILE A 57 12.71 -4.36 10.58
CA ILE A 57 12.96 -5.66 11.23
C ILE A 57 13.46 -6.71 10.24
N ALA A 58 12.82 -6.82 9.08
CA ALA A 58 13.16 -7.83 8.09
C ALA A 58 14.51 -7.56 7.39
N ILE A 59 14.88 -6.28 7.22
CA ILE A 59 16.22 -5.89 6.75
C ILE A 59 17.28 -6.20 7.81
N GLU A 60 17.03 -5.86 9.08
CA GLU A 60 17.96 -6.15 10.18
C GLU A 60 18.20 -7.67 10.36
N ALA A 61 17.20 -8.48 10.03
CA ALA A 61 17.28 -9.94 10.04
C ALA A 61 17.89 -10.55 8.76
N ASP A 62 18.34 -9.73 7.79
CA ASP A 62 18.86 -10.15 6.48
C ASP A 62 17.85 -11.01 5.67
N GLU A 63 16.56 -10.86 5.95
CA GLU A 63 15.48 -11.57 5.24
C GLU A 63 15.16 -10.91 3.90
N LEU A 64 15.39 -9.59 3.80
CA LEU A 64 15.10 -8.75 2.64
C LEU A 64 16.32 -7.92 2.26
N SER A 65 16.57 -7.81 0.96
CA SER A 65 17.58 -6.91 0.40
C SER A 65 16.92 -6.00 -0.64
N PRO A 66 16.15 -4.99 -0.20
CA PRO A 66 15.48 -4.09 -1.14
C PRO A 66 16.51 -3.36 -2.01
N PRO A 67 16.25 -3.20 -3.32
CA PRO A 67 17.14 -2.44 -4.21
C PRO A 67 17.01 -0.92 -4.00
N LEU A 68 16.09 -0.46 -3.16
CA LEU A 68 15.83 0.95 -2.86
C LEU A 68 16.07 1.25 -1.37
N SER A 69 16.21 2.54 -1.03
CA SER A 69 16.24 2.96 0.37
C SER A 69 14.94 2.53 1.08
N PRO A 70 14.95 2.31 2.41
CA PRO A 70 13.73 1.95 3.12
C PRO A 70 12.59 2.93 2.86
N ALA A 71 12.85 4.24 2.77
CA ALA A 71 11.84 5.27 2.54
C ALA A 71 11.17 5.14 1.17
N ASP A 72 11.99 4.91 0.13
CA ASP A 72 11.52 4.74 -1.23
C ASP A 72 10.76 3.42 -1.40
N THR A 73 11.23 2.35 -0.75
CA THR A 73 10.54 1.05 -0.72
C THR A 73 9.13 1.18 -0.14
N ILE A 74 8.97 1.87 1.00
CA ILE A 74 7.65 2.11 1.59
C ILE A 74 6.74 2.90 0.64
N THR A 75 7.25 3.98 0.04
CA THR A 75 6.49 4.76 -0.94
C THR A 75 6.02 3.88 -2.12
N ALA A 76 6.91 3.01 -2.61
CA ALA A 76 6.61 2.13 -3.73
C ALA A 76 5.54 1.08 -3.38
N ILE A 77 5.64 0.40 -2.23
CA ILE A 77 4.64 -0.61 -1.83
C ILE A 77 3.28 0.02 -1.52
N GLU A 78 3.23 1.21 -0.92
CA GLU A 78 1.96 1.92 -0.70
C GLU A 78 1.31 2.34 -2.02
N SER A 79 2.13 2.77 -3.00
CA SER A 79 1.65 3.12 -4.34
C SER A 79 1.04 1.93 -5.07
N LEU A 80 1.55 0.72 -4.85
CA LEU A 80 0.96 -0.50 -5.40
C LEU A 80 -0.46 -0.73 -4.88
N ALA A 81 -0.73 -0.51 -3.58
CA ALA A 81 -2.08 -0.63 -3.03
C ALA A 81 -3.07 0.37 -3.66
N THR A 82 -2.63 1.61 -3.87
CA THR A 82 -3.41 2.62 -4.60
C THR A 82 -3.67 2.19 -6.05
N GLY A 83 -2.66 1.66 -6.72
CA GLY A 83 -2.77 1.09 -8.07
C GLY A 83 -3.77 -0.07 -8.15
N VAL A 84 -3.75 -0.98 -7.17
CA VAL A 84 -4.72 -2.09 -7.07
C VAL A 84 -6.15 -1.56 -6.99
N ASN A 85 -6.39 -0.54 -6.16
CA ASN A 85 -7.71 0.07 -6.04
C ASN A 85 -8.18 0.65 -7.38
N GLN A 86 -7.31 1.38 -8.08
CA GLN A 86 -7.65 1.98 -9.38
C GLN A 86 -7.86 0.91 -10.46
N GLN A 87 -7.00 -0.11 -10.53
CA GLN A 87 -7.16 -1.24 -11.46
C GLN A 87 -8.47 -1.99 -11.25
N THR A 88 -8.88 -2.16 -10.01
CA THR A 88 -10.16 -2.78 -9.67
C THR A 88 -11.34 -1.89 -10.06
N GLN A 89 -11.36 -0.64 -9.59
CA GLN A 89 -12.54 0.21 -9.70
C GLN A 89 -12.73 0.83 -11.08
N LEU A 90 -11.63 1.28 -11.72
CA LEU A 90 -11.68 1.98 -13.00
C LEU A 90 -11.56 1.03 -14.19
N PHE A 91 -10.69 0.04 -14.09
CA PHE A 91 -10.37 -0.86 -15.21
C PHE A 91 -11.01 -2.24 -15.10
N HIS A 92 -11.67 -2.54 -13.98
CA HIS A 92 -12.32 -3.84 -13.72
C HIS A 92 -11.37 -5.04 -13.89
N GLU A 93 -10.10 -4.84 -13.55
CA GLU A 93 -9.11 -5.90 -13.56
C GLU A 93 -9.47 -7.00 -12.55
N LYS A 94 -9.30 -8.26 -12.96
CA LYS A 94 -9.79 -9.42 -12.17
C LYS A 94 -8.86 -9.82 -11.04
N SER A 95 -7.56 -9.57 -11.17
CA SER A 95 -6.57 -9.96 -10.16
C SER A 95 -5.40 -8.96 -10.04
N PRO A 96 -5.67 -7.65 -9.90
CA PRO A 96 -4.61 -6.65 -9.79
C PRO A 96 -3.73 -6.84 -8.54
N GLU A 97 -4.27 -7.45 -7.48
CA GLU A 97 -3.52 -7.80 -6.26
C GLU A 97 -2.35 -8.74 -6.56
N LYS A 98 -2.49 -9.68 -7.50
CA LYS A 98 -1.40 -10.61 -7.86
C LYS A 98 -0.23 -9.88 -8.51
N THR A 99 -0.54 -8.92 -9.38
CA THR A 99 0.47 -8.08 -10.04
C THR A 99 1.19 -7.20 -9.03
N ALA A 100 0.46 -6.58 -8.09
CA ALA A 100 1.05 -5.82 -6.99
C ALA A 100 1.92 -6.68 -6.08
N SER A 101 1.47 -7.87 -5.70
CA SER A 101 2.24 -8.84 -4.92
C SER A 101 3.52 -9.28 -5.64
N ALA A 102 3.48 -9.46 -6.95
CA ALA A 102 4.67 -9.77 -7.76
C ALA A 102 5.65 -8.58 -7.82
N ALA A 103 5.16 -7.36 -7.99
CA ALA A 103 5.98 -6.15 -7.96
C ALA A 103 6.62 -5.92 -6.58
N ALA A 104 5.87 -6.14 -5.49
CA ALA A 104 6.37 -6.03 -4.13
C ALA A 104 7.50 -7.02 -3.83
N ARG A 105 7.45 -8.25 -4.38
CA ARG A 105 8.57 -9.22 -4.30
C ARG A 105 9.87 -8.64 -4.85
N VAL A 106 9.81 -8.06 -6.05
CA VAL A 106 10.96 -7.41 -6.68
C VAL A 106 11.47 -6.23 -5.85
N LEU A 107 10.56 -5.38 -5.35
CA LEU A 107 10.91 -4.23 -4.51
C LEU A 107 11.53 -4.61 -3.16
N LEU A 108 11.26 -5.81 -2.66
CA LEU A 108 11.80 -6.30 -1.39
C LEU A 108 13.02 -7.22 -1.57
N GLY A 109 13.45 -7.46 -2.82
CA GLY A 109 14.58 -8.36 -3.11
C GLY A 109 14.27 -9.83 -2.85
N ILE A 110 12.99 -10.22 -2.83
CA ILE A 110 12.54 -11.60 -2.63
C ILE A 110 12.27 -12.19 -4.02
N LEU A 111 13.24 -12.89 -4.61
CA LEU A 111 13.07 -13.65 -5.85
C LEU A 111 13.00 -15.15 -5.58
#